data_AF-A0A453QKR3-F1
#
_entry.id   AF-A0A453QKR3-F1
#
_cell.length_a   1.000
_cell.length_b   1.000
_cell.length_c   1.000
_cell.angle_alpha   90.00
_cell.angle_beta   90.00
_cell.angle_gamma   90.00
#
_symmetry.space_group_name_H-M   'P 1'
#
loop_
_entity.id
_entity.type
_entity.pdbx_description
1 polymer ?
#
loop_
_entity_poly.entity_id
_entity_poly.type
_entity_poly.pdbx_seq_one_letter_code
_entity_poly.pdbx_strand_id
1 'polypeptide(L)'
;AASSPPLPSPSWLLPLLICRLLPRPAEADRRGGAPVTSSVQPELDPDVWRPYFGVPPQPKSEGGRGREGAIAYISSLCALRRKGCILIGWILFISELQILMLSVSKPLLSLSPLTAMAIRPPPPRAPTHYAPPHRRTSPFRSAARAAPSSSTAATAVSLPPSPKKVLVPIAMGTEEMEAVILAGVLRRAGADVTLASVEDGLEIEASYGTRIIADKPIAACADQVFDLVAVPGGMPGSVRLRDSEILQRIMVRQAEEKRLYGAICAAPAVVLMPWGLHKGRKITCHPSFVGDLPTFRAVESNVQVSGELTTSRGPGTAFQFALSFVEQLFGLHAVEDVDSTLVRQNKTCISLFCIMPFS
;
A
#
# COMPACT_ATOMS: atom_id res chain seq x y z
N ALA A 1 25.68 -63.08 14.91
CA ALA A 1 24.74 -62.68 13.86
C ALA A 1 24.98 -61.22 13.53
N ALA A 2 25.46 -60.99 12.30
CA ALA A 2 25.54 -59.75 11.52
C ALA A 2 25.69 -58.41 12.25
N SER A 3 26.93 -57.91 12.22
CA SER A 3 27.30 -56.50 12.27
C SER A 3 26.86 -55.76 11.00
N SER A 4 26.38 -54.54 11.17
CA SER A 4 25.95 -53.58 10.14
C SER A 4 27.02 -53.29 9.07
N PRO A 5 26.65 -53.05 7.81
CA PRO A 5 27.54 -52.40 6.84
C PRO A 5 27.30 -50.86 6.80
N PRO A 6 28.32 -50.06 6.44
CA PRO A 6 28.28 -48.61 6.52
C PRO A 6 27.71 -47.95 5.25
N LEU A 7 27.25 -46.70 5.43
CA LEU A 7 26.87 -45.75 4.39
C LEU A 7 28.06 -45.37 3.49
N PRO A 8 27.82 -45.04 2.21
CA PRO A 8 28.71 -44.16 1.46
C PRO A 8 28.01 -42.86 1.01
N SER A 9 28.77 -41.77 1.07
CA SER A 9 28.63 -40.54 0.29
C SER A 9 30.04 -40.13 -0.17
N PRO A 10 30.26 -39.12 -1.02
CA PRO A 10 29.40 -38.47 -2.02
C PRO A 10 30.07 -38.39 -3.42
N SER A 11 29.30 -37.92 -4.41
CA SER A 11 29.72 -37.13 -5.58
C SER A 11 30.34 -37.83 -6.81
N TRP A 12 29.89 -37.31 -7.96
CA TRP A 12 30.48 -37.25 -9.31
C TRP A 12 29.71 -37.95 -10.46
N LEU A 13 29.27 -37.09 -11.40
CA LEU A 13 29.06 -37.29 -12.85
C LEU A 13 27.65 -37.63 -13.38
N LEU A 14 26.94 -36.57 -13.83
CA LEU A 14 26.23 -36.55 -15.13
C LEU A 14 27.21 -36.96 -16.26
N PRO A 15 26.81 -37.51 -17.44
CA PRO A 15 25.78 -36.91 -18.31
C PRO A 15 25.02 -37.86 -19.30
N LEU A 16 24.14 -37.22 -20.12
CA LEU A 16 23.57 -37.61 -21.45
C LEU A 16 22.28 -38.47 -21.47
N LEU A 17 21.12 -37.97 -21.90
CA LEU A 17 20.60 -37.55 -23.23
C LEU A 17 20.14 -38.70 -24.17
N ILE A 18 18.83 -38.66 -24.50
CA ILE A 18 18.13 -39.08 -25.74
C ILE A 18 17.75 -40.56 -25.94
N CYS A 19 16.43 -40.82 -25.87
CA CYS A 19 15.57 -41.48 -26.89
C CYS A 19 14.10 -41.47 -26.35
N ARG A 20 13.15 -40.62 -26.79
CA ARG A 20 12.37 -40.66 -28.06
C ARG A 20 11.72 -42.07 -28.23
N LEU A 21 10.39 -42.27 -28.26
CA LEU A 21 9.42 -41.90 -29.31
C LEU A 21 7.99 -42.31 -28.81
N LEU A 22 7.04 -41.37 -28.72
CA LEU A 22 5.84 -41.14 -29.57
C LEU A 22 4.63 -42.11 -29.44
N PRO A 23 3.38 -41.56 -29.35
CA PRO A 23 2.11 -42.30 -29.26
C PRO A 23 1.33 -42.32 -30.59
N ARG A 24 0.48 -43.35 -30.82
CA ARG A 24 -0.65 -43.40 -31.80
C ARG A 24 -1.52 -44.65 -31.54
N PRO A 25 -2.75 -44.78 -32.10
CA PRO A 25 -3.82 -43.80 -32.31
C PRO A 25 -5.22 -44.36 -31.86
N ALA A 26 -6.27 -43.57 -32.12
CA ALA A 26 -7.69 -43.82 -31.84
C ALA A 26 -8.35 -44.89 -32.71
N GLU A 27 -9.46 -45.46 -32.21
CA GLU A 27 -10.41 -46.27 -33.00
C GLU A 27 -11.85 -46.07 -32.50
N ALA A 28 -12.81 -46.12 -33.42
CA ALA A 28 -14.21 -45.73 -33.24
C ALA A 28 -15.19 -46.90 -33.44
N ASP A 29 -16.27 -46.87 -32.66
CA ASP A 29 -17.67 -47.25 -32.95
C ASP A 29 -18.08 -48.75 -33.10
N ARG A 30 -18.91 -49.28 -32.18
CA ARG A 30 -20.37 -49.53 -32.40
C ARG A 30 -21.09 -50.40 -31.33
N ARG A 31 -22.25 -49.85 -30.90
CA ARG A 31 -23.58 -50.46 -30.59
C ARG A 31 -23.84 -51.27 -29.30
N GLY A 32 -24.73 -50.70 -28.46
CA GLY A 32 -26.06 -51.29 -28.19
C GLY A 32 -26.48 -51.48 -26.71
N GLY A 33 -27.58 -50.83 -26.28
CA GLY A 33 -28.44 -51.27 -25.17
C GLY A 33 -28.72 -50.24 -24.06
N ALA A 34 -29.98 -49.82 -23.91
CA ALA A 34 -30.53 -48.83 -22.97
C ALA A 34 -31.10 -49.47 -21.67
N PRO A 35 -31.87 -48.81 -20.76
CA PRO A 35 -31.90 -47.41 -20.25
C PRO A 35 -31.98 -47.32 -18.68
N VAL A 36 -32.22 -46.09 -18.15
CA VAL A 36 -32.82 -45.74 -16.81
C VAL A 36 -31.79 -45.63 -15.66
N THR A 37 -31.66 -44.60 -14.77
CA THR A 37 -32.45 -43.44 -14.29
C THR A 37 -31.55 -42.37 -13.65
N SER A 38 -31.97 -41.10 -13.77
CA SER A 38 -31.91 -39.95 -12.84
C SER A 38 -30.69 -39.60 -11.96
N SER A 39 -30.38 -38.29 -12.05
CA SER A 39 -29.90 -37.34 -11.02
C SER A 39 -28.43 -37.41 -10.56
N VAL A 40 -27.57 -36.62 -11.21
CA VAL A 40 -26.35 -36.03 -10.61
C VAL A 40 -26.18 -34.57 -11.10
N GLN A 41 -25.55 -33.81 -10.23
CA GLN A 41 -25.27 -32.38 -10.08
C GLN A 41 -24.65 -31.65 -11.30
N PRO A 42 -24.65 -30.30 -11.32
CA PRO A 42 -23.73 -29.56 -12.18
C PRO A 42 -22.38 -29.38 -11.49
N GLU A 43 -21.41 -30.15 -11.96
CA GLU A 43 -19.98 -29.94 -11.75
C GLU A 43 -19.49 -28.85 -12.72
N LEU A 44 -18.53 -28.05 -12.25
CA LEU A 44 -17.96 -26.88 -12.90
C LEU A 44 -17.18 -27.25 -14.17
N ASP A 45 -17.50 -26.58 -15.28
CA ASP A 45 -16.73 -26.63 -16.54
C ASP A 45 -15.66 -25.52 -16.53
N PRO A 46 -14.36 -25.84 -16.60
CA PRO A 46 -13.28 -24.87 -16.59
C PRO A 46 -12.71 -24.65 -18.01
N ASP A 47 -13.50 -24.19 -18.98
CA ASP A 47 -12.93 -23.73 -20.28
C ASP A 47 -13.92 -22.92 -21.15
N VAL A 48 -14.37 -21.75 -20.68
CA VAL A 48 -15.01 -20.75 -21.57
C VAL A 48 -14.55 -19.33 -21.22
N TRP A 49 -13.33 -18.98 -21.62
CA TRP A 49 -12.93 -17.58 -21.87
C TRP A 49 -12.24 -17.51 -23.24
N ARG A 50 -13.00 -17.22 -24.30
CA ARG A 50 -12.46 -16.72 -25.56
C ARG A 50 -12.88 -15.25 -25.76
N PRO A 51 -11.96 -14.35 -26.12
CA PRO A 51 -12.27 -12.95 -26.34
C PRO A 51 -12.90 -12.73 -27.73
N TYR A 52 -13.94 -11.90 -27.76
CA TYR A 52 -14.54 -11.33 -28.96
C TYR A 52 -13.50 -10.50 -29.74
N PHE A 53 -13.08 -10.98 -30.92
CA PHE A 53 -12.46 -10.15 -31.96
C PHE A 53 -13.52 -9.81 -33.01
N GLY A 54 -14.09 -8.61 -32.91
CA GLY A 54 -14.91 -8.02 -33.96
C GLY A 54 -14.01 -7.45 -35.07
N VAL A 55 -14.22 -7.93 -36.30
CA VAL A 55 -13.61 -7.43 -37.53
C VAL A 55 -14.23 -6.07 -37.89
N PRO A 56 -13.45 -5.00 -38.16
CA PRO A 56 -14.02 -3.75 -38.66
C PRO A 56 -14.31 -3.83 -40.17
N PRO A 57 -15.38 -3.18 -40.68
CA PRO A 57 -15.74 -3.24 -42.09
C PRO A 57 -14.85 -2.32 -42.96
N GLN A 58 -14.66 -2.75 -44.21
CA GLN A 58 -13.97 -2.04 -45.29
C GLN A 58 -14.73 -0.76 -45.71
N PRO A 59 -14.05 0.37 -45.98
CA PRO A 59 -14.71 1.56 -46.51
C PRO A 59 -14.92 1.46 -48.02
N LYS A 60 -16.15 1.71 -48.46
CA LYS A 60 -16.50 1.99 -49.86
C LYS A 60 -16.03 3.40 -50.23
N SER A 61 -15.48 3.52 -51.44
CA SER A 61 -15.10 4.74 -52.12
C SER A 61 -16.32 5.61 -52.47
N GLU A 62 -16.26 6.92 -52.19
CA GLU A 62 -16.68 7.98 -53.12
C GLU A 62 -16.40 9.41 -52.59
N GLY A 63 -15.69 10.19 -53.41
CA GLY A 63 -15.81 11.64 -53.65
C GLY A 63 -15.97 12.64 -52.49
N GLY A 64 -14.88 13.35 -52.15
CA GLY A 64 -14.96 14.56 -51.32
C GLY A 64 -13.67 15.37 -51.33
N ARG A 65 -13.48 16.19 -52.36
CA ARG A 65 -12.28 17.00 -52.61
C ARG A 65 -12.20 18.15 -51.59
N GLY A 66 -11.09 18.22 -50.83
CA GLY A 66 -10.62 19.45 -50.18
C GLY A 66 -10.65 19.46 -48.64
N ARG A 67 -9.72 18.75 -47.99
CA ARG A 67 -9.22 19.06 -46.61
C ARG A 67 -8.01 18.23 -46.14
N GLU A 68 -7.31 17.51 -47.03
CA GLU A 68 -6.22 16.60 -46.64
C GLU A 68 -4.81 17.24 -46.64
N GLY A 69 -4.63 18.43 -47.22
CA GLY A 69 -3.31 19.09 -47.28
C GLY A 69 -2.80 19.66 -45.95
N ALA A 70 -3.68 20.01 -45.02
CA ALA A 70 -3.28 20.67 -43.76
C ALA A 70 -2.84 19.67 -42.66
N ILE A 71 -3.39 18.46 -42.65
CA ILE A 71 -3.10 17.44 -41.62
C ILE A 71 -1.76 16.73 -41.90
N ALA A 72 -1.40 16.57 -43.17
CA ALA A 72 -0.11 16.01 -43.57
C ALA A 72 1.07 16.98 -43.26
N TYR A 73 0.85 18.29 -43.37
CA TYR A 73 1.87 19.31 -43.07
C TYR A 73 2.16 19.45 -41.57
N ILE A 74 1.12 19.42 -40.73
CA ILE A 74 1.25 19.49 -39.26
C ILE A 74 1.92 18.21 -38.70
N SER A 75 1.61 17.04 -39.26
CA SER A 75 2.24 15.77 -38.85
C SER A 75 3.74 15.73 -39.19
N SER A 76 4.15 16.29 -40.34
CA SER A 76 5.57 16.40 -40.72
C SER A 76 6.35 17.39 -39.84
N LEU A 77 5.73 18.51 -39.45
CA LEU A 77 6.34 19.48 -38.52
C LEU A 77 6.51 18.91 -37.10
N CYS A 78 5.55 18.14 -36.60
CA CYS A 78 5.68 17.42 -35.32
C CYS A 78 6.78 16.34 -35.36
N ALA A 79 6.96 15.64 -36.48
CA ALA A 79 8.03 14.65 -36.64
C ALA A 79 9.42 15.29 -36.72
N LEU A 80 9.57 16.45 -37.37
CA LEU A 80 10.84 17.20 -37.40
C LEU A 80 11.22 17.76 -36.02
N ARG A 81 10.24 18.27 -35.25
CA ARG A 81 10.45 18.75 -33.88
C ARG A 81 10.87 17.64 -32.92
N ARG A 82 10.33 16.44 -33.10
CA ARG A 82 10.67 15.25 -32.28
C ARG A 82 12.10 14.74 -32.56
N LYS A 83 12.59 14.82 -33.80
CA LYS A 83 13.98 14.47 -34.16
C LYS A 83 15.00 15.49 -33.66
N GLY A 84 14.67 16.79 -33.68
CA GLY A 84 15.54 17.85 -33.12
C GLY A 84 15.72 17.75 -31.60
N CYS A 85 14.67 17.42 -30.86
CA CYS A 85 14.77 17.23 -29.40
C CYS A 85 15.60 16.01 -28.99
N ILE A 86 15.59 14.93 -29.79
CA ILE A 86 16.42 13.75 -29.53
C ILE A 86 17.90 14.09 -29.76
N LEU A 87 18.22 14.85 -30.82
CA LEU A 87 19.62 15.25 -31.10
C LEU A 87 20.18 16.19 -30.02
N ILE A 88 19.38 17.13 -29.53
CA ILE A 88 19.77 18.03 -28.43
C ILE A 88 19.93 17.26 -27.11
N GLY A 89 19.05 16.28 -26.84
CA GLY A 89 19.17 15.40 -25.67
C GLY A 89 20.44 14.53 -25.71
N TRP A 90 20.84 14.04 -26.88
CA TRP A 90 22.07 13.28 -27.06
C TRP A 90 23.34 14.13 -26.89
N ILE A 91 23.32 15.40 -27.34
CA ILE A 91 24.45 16.32 -27.15
C ILE A 91 24.62 16.67 -25.67
N LEU A 92 23.53 16.90 -24.94
CA LEU A 92 23.57 17.18 -23.50
C LEU A 92 24.02 15.95 -22.70
N PHE A 93 23.57 14.74 -23.08
CA PHE A 93 23.98 13.49 -22.42
C PHE A 93 25.48 13.17 -22.62
N ILE A 94 26.03 13.42 -23.80
CA ILE A 94 27.48 13.24 -24.06
C ILE A 94 28.31 14.26 -23.27
N SER A 95 27.80 15.49 -23.09
CA SER A 95 28.50 16.51 -22.31
C SER A 95 28.57 16.18 -20.80
N GLU A 96 27.54 15.58 -20.22
CA GLU A 96 27.60 15.14 -18.81
C GLU A 96 28.51 13.92 -18.60
N LEU A 97 28.57 13.00 -19.57
CA LEU A 97 29.44 11.82 -19.47
C LEU A 97 30.93 12.19 -19.51
N GLN A 98 31.31 13.26 -20.23
CA GLN A 98 32.68 13.78 -20.23
C GLN A 98 33.07 14.45 -18.90
N ILE A 99 32.13 15.05 -18.19
CA ILE A 99 32.37 15.67 -16.86
C ILE A 99 32.59 14.59 -15.80
N LEU A 100 31.89 13.46 -15.89
CA LEU A 100 32.03 12.34 -14.95
C LEU A 100 33.38 11.63 -15.08
N MET A 101 33.91 11.50 -16.31
CA MET A 101 35.19 10.83 -16.56
C MET A 101 36.43 11.64 -16.12
N LEU A 102 36.30 12.95 -15.91
CA LEU A 102 37.39 13.82 -15.43
C LEU A 102 37.46 13.92 -13.89
N SER A 103 36.46 13.39 -13.15
CA SER A 103 36.43 13.44 -11.69
C SER A 103 37.04 12.21 -11.00
N VAL A 104 37.29 11.13 -11.74
CA VAL A 104 37.85 9.87 -11.19
C VAL A 104 39.34 9.80 -11.47
N SER A 105 40.13 10.67 -10.84
CA SER A 105 41.59 10.57 -10.84
C SER A 105 42.18 11.30 -9.64
N LYS A 106 42.11 10.68 -8.45
CA LYS A 106 43.07 10.92 -7.37
C LYS A 106 43.45 9.60 -6.69
N PRO A 107 44.75 9.35 -6.44
CA PRO A 107 45.25 8.02 -6.11
C PRO A 107 45.20 7.68 -4.61
N LEU A 108 45.12 6.36 -4.38
CA LEU A 108 45.23 5.67 -3.09
C LEU A 108 46.62 5.83 -2.45
N LEU A 109 46.66 6.10 -1.14
CA LEU A 109 47.83 5.85 -0.30
C LEU A 109 47.44 5.22 1.06
N SER A 110 48.09 4.09 1.33
CA SER A 110 48.61 3.61 2.63
C SER A 110 47.63 3.12 3.71
N LEU A 111 47.54 1.78 3.83
CA LEU A 111 47.03 1.05 5.00
C LEU A 111 48.20 0.61 5.91
N SER A 112 48.04 0.81 7.22
CA SER A 112 48.82 0.13 8.27
C SER A 112 47.85 -0.49 9.30
N PRO A 113 48.14 -1.66 9.90
CA PRO A 113 47.21 -2.33 10.80
C PRO A 113 47.54 -2.01 12.27
N LEU A 114 46.53 -1.68 13.09
CA LEU A 114 46.65 -1.65 14.54
C LEU A 114 45.40 -2.24 15.22
N THR A 115 45.63 -3.43 15.81
CA THR A 115 45.23 -3.86 17.15
C THR A 115 43.75 -3.81 17.54
N ALA A 116 43.14 -5.00 17.57
CA ALA A 116 41.90 -5.27 18.28
C ALA A 116 42.09 -5.12 19.80
N MET A 117 41.35 -4.19 20.42
CA MET A 117 41.12 -4.21 21.87
C MET A 117 39.71 -4.74 22.16
N ALA A 118 39.67 -5.84 22.91
CA ALA A 118 38.47 -6.44 23.45
C ALA A 118 37.84 -5.55 24.52
N ILE A 119 36.59 -5.14 24.31
CA ILE A 119 35.77 -4.46 25.32
C ILE A 119 35.08 -5.55 26.16
N ARG A 120 35.45 -5.65 27.44
CA ARG A 120 34.73 -6.47 28.43
C ARG A 120 33.43 -5.76 28.85
N PRO A 121 32.31 -6.50 29.06
CA PRO A 121 31.10 -5.93 29.64
C PRO A 121 31.24 -5.74 31.17
N PRO A 122 30.54 -4.76 31.77
CA PRO A 122 30.58 -4.50 33.21
C PRO A 122 29.75 -5.53 34.02
N PRO A 123 30.09 -5.76 35.30
CA PRO A 123 29.38 -6.74 36.14
C PRO A 123 28.03 -6.20 36.67
N PRO A 124 27.08 -7.10 37.01
CA PRO A 124 25.76 -6.72 37.50
C PRO A 124 25.80 -6.20 38.95
N ARG A 125 25.05 -5.13 39.23
CA ARG A 125 24.84 -4.62 40.60
C ARG A 125 23.77 -5.43 41.32
N ALA A 126 24.06 -5.84 42.55
CA ALA A 126 23.15 -6.52 43.47
C ALA A 126 22.05 -5.56 44.01
N PRO A 127 20.88 -6.09 44.40
CA PRO A 127 19.76 -5.28 44.88
C PRO A 127 19.94 -4.84 46.33
N THR A 128 19.86 -3.54 46.59
CA THR A 128 19.81 -2.97 47.95
C THR A 128 18.40 -3.06 48.51
N HIS A 129 18.31 -3.64 49.71
CA HIS A 129 17.14 -3.70 50.59
C HIS A 129 16.45 -2.34 50.75
N TYR A 130 15.15 -2.29 50.45
CA TYR A 130 14.25 -1.23 50.89
C TYR A 130 13.79 -1.54 52.33
N ALA A 131 14.03 -0.63 53.26
CA ALA A 131 13.41 -0.60 54.58
C ALA A 131 12.51 0.66 54.69
N PRO A 132 11.30 0.57 55.27
CA PRO A 132 10.36 1.68 55.32
C PRO A 132 10.64 2.58 56.53
N PRO A 133 10.48 3.91 56.44
CA PRO A 133 10.57 4.75 57.62
C PRO A 133 9.27 4.73 58.42
N HIS A 134 9.45 4.59 59.74
CA HIS A 134 8.42 4.55 60.75
C HIS A 134 7.62 5.84 60.86
N ARG A 135 6.31 5.62 61.05
CA ARG A 135 5.28 6.52 61.54
C ARG A 135 5.73 7.24 62.82
N ARG A 136 5.83 8.58 62.79
CA ARG A 136 5.88 9.41 64.00
C ARG A 136 4.65 10.31 64.04
N THR A 137 3.80 10.04 65.02
CA THR A 137 2.71 10.91 65.46
C THR A 137 3.26 11.93 66.46
N SER A 138 2.98 13.21 66.26
CA SER A 138 2.72 14.11 67.39
C SER A 138 1.64 15.14 67.02
N PRO A 139 0.78 15.50 67.99
CA PRO A 139 -0.23 16.54 67.83
C PRO A 139 0.35 17.89 68.27
N PHE A 140 -0.09 19.00 67.66
CA PHE A 140 -0.70 20.14 68.36
C PHE A 140 -0.79 21.40 67.48
N ARG A 141 -1.95 22.07 67.67
CA ARG A 141 -2.24 23.51 67.57
C ARG A 141 -2.35 24.20 66.20
N SER A 142 -3.63 24.33 65.85
CA SER A 142 -4.31 25.51 65.28
C SER A 142 -3.63 26.85 65.58
N ALA A 143 -3.37 27.60 64.51
CA ALA A 143 -3.42 29.05 64.50
C ALA A 143 -3.84 29.51 63.10
N ALA A 144 -5.08 29.97 62.99
CA ALA A 144 -5.61 30.63 61.81
C ALA A 144 -4.86 31.95 61.57
N ARG A 145 -4.44 32.19 60.33
CA ARG A 145 -4.11 33.53 59.85
C ARG A 145 -4.57 33.68 58.40
N ALA A 146 -5.56 34.54 58.23
CA ALA A 146 -6.08 34.98 56.95
C ALA A 146 -5.03 35.77 56.16
N ALA A 147 -4.93 35.49 54.86
CA ALA A 147 -4.18 36.24 53.86
C ALA A 147 -4.86 36.01 52.49
N PRO A 148 -4.68 36.92 51.51
CA PRO A 148 -5.79 37.50 50.76
C PRO A 148 -6.15 36.77 49.46
N SER A 149 -7.37 37.04 49.01
CA SER A 149 -7.97 36.65 47.73
C SER A 149 -7.10 37.05 46.54
N SER A 150 -6.42 36.07 45.93
CA SER A 150 -5.89 36.17 44.57
C SER A 150 -6.84 35.44 43.62
N SER A 151 -7.32 36.18 42.63
CA SER A 151 -8.12 35.68 41.52
C SER A 151 -7.36 34.57 40.79
N THR A 152 -7.72 33.32 41.05
CA THR A 152 -7.28 32.22 40.21
C THR A 152 -8.28 32.15 39.07
N ALA A 153 -7.93 32.78 37.94
CA ALA A 153 -8.58 32.47 36.69
C ALA A 153 -8.48 30.96 36.52
N ALA A 154 -9.63 30.28 36.52
CA ALA A 154 -9.70 28.86 36.25
C ALA A 154 -9.23 28.66 34.82
N THR A 155 -7.95 28.35 34.66
CA THR A 155 -7.43 27.77 33.43
C THR A 155 -8.19 26.48 33.25
N ALA A 156 -9.18 26.48 32.35
CA ALA A 156 -9.88 25.28 31.96
C ALA A 156 -8.82 24.30 31.49
N VAL A 157 -8.61 23.24 32.28
CA VAL A 157 -7.80 22.10 31.87
C VAL A 157 -8.55 21.49 30.70
N SER A 158 -8.14 21.84 29.48
CA SER A 158 -8.60 21.18 28.27
C SER A 158 -8.32 19.70 28.46
N LEU A 159 -9.38 18.89 28.48
CA LEU A 159 -9.25 17.45 28.35
C LEU A 159 -8.33 17.18 27.14
N PRO A 160 -7.41 16.21 27.24
CA PRO A 160 -6.62 15.83 26.08
C PRO A 160 -7.60 15.49 24.94
N PRO A 161 -7.38 15.99 23.72
CA PRO A 161 -8.26 15.70 22.60
C PRO A 161 -8.38 14.19 22.45
N SER A 162 -9.62 13.70 22.28
CA SER A 162 -9.87 12.27 22.05
C SER A 162 -9.06 11.78 20.85
N PRO A 163 -8.47 10.58 20.90
CA PRO A 163 -7.63 10.08 19.83
C PRO A 163 -8.43 9.99 18.52
N LYS A 164 -7.79 10.31 17.39
CA LYS A 164 -8.39 10.19 16.06
C LYS A 164 -8.65 8.73 15.75
N LYS A 165 -9.89 8.39 15.40
CA LYS A 165 -10.30 7.01 15.10
C LYS A 165 -10.07 6.68 13.65
N VAL A 166 -9.39 5.59 13.39
CA VAL A 166 -9.06 5.13 12.03
C VAL A 166 -9.56 3.70 11.84
N LEU A 167 -10.21 3.44 10.71
CA LEU A 167 -10.56 2.10 10.26
C LEU A 167 -9.64 1.66 9.13
N VAL A 168 -9.01 0.49 9.27
CA VAL A 168 -8.29 -0.20 8.20
C VAL A 168 -8.96 -1.56 8.00
N PRO A 169 -9.83 -1.72 6.98
CA PRO A 169 -10.50 -2.99 6.73
C PRO A 169 -9.52 -3.98 6.07
N ILE A 170 -9.58 -5.24 6.46
CA ILE A 170 -8.76 -6.33 5.93
C ILE A 170 -9.63 -7.52 5.52
N ALA A 171 -9.17 -8.29 4.55
CA ALA A 171 -9.82 -9.46 4.00
C ALA A 171 -8.79 -10.53 3.65
N MET A 172 -9.23 -11.75 3.35
CA MET A 172 -8.36 -12.77 2.77
C MET A 172 -7.75 -12.25 1.46
N GLY A 173 -6.42 -12.26 1.36
CA GLY A 173 -5.68 -11.74 0.21
C GLY A 173 -5.48 -10.22 0.19
N THR A 174 -5.72 -9.51 1.29
CA THR A 174 -5.25 -8.13 1.47
C THR A 174 -3.72 -8.07 1.36
N GLU A 175 -3.16 -7.00 0.80
CA GLU A 175 -1.70 -6.80 0.76
C GLU A 175 -1.16 -6.47 2.16
N GLU A 176 -0.33 -7.35 2.71
CA GLU A 176 0.11 -7.28 4.11
C GLU A 176 0.95 -6.04 4.43
N MET A 177 1.86 -5.63 3.54
CA MET A 177 2.74 -4.50 3.80
C MET A 177 1.93 -3.20 3.88
N GLU A 178 1.01 -2.98 2.96
CA GLU A 178 0.11 -1.84 2.91
C GLU A 178 -0.73 -1.75 4.18
N ALA A 179 -1.39 -2.84 4.59
CA ALA A 179 -2.22 -2.86 5.79
C ALA A 179 -1.41 -2.60 7.07
N VAL A 180 -0.25 -3.26 7.22
CA VAL A 180 0.61 -3.13 8.41
C VAL A 180 1.29 -1.76 8.46
N ILE A 181 1.74 -1.22 7.32
CA ILE A 181 2.32 0.13 7.24
C ILE A 181 1.28 1.19 7.60
N LEU A 182 0.06 1.09 7.04
CA LEU A 182 -1.03 2.01 7.38
C LEU A 182 -1.30 2.00 8.88
N ALA A 183 -1.53 0.82 9.46
CA ALA A 183 -1.82 0.70 10.88
C ALA A 183 -0.65 1.16 11.75
N GLY A 184 0.58 0.76 11.42
CA GLY A 184 1.77 1.09 12.18
C GLY A 184 2.11 2.58 12.19
N VAL A 185 2.08 3.24 11.02
CA VAL A 185 2.39 4.66 10.90
C VAL A 185 1.32 5.52 11.58
N LEU A 186 0.04 5.20 11.39
CA LEU A 186 -1.05 5.97 12.01
C LEU A 186 -1.08 5.79 13.54
N ARG A 187 -0.80 4.58 14.05
CA ARG A 187 -0.63 4.35 15.50
C ARG A 187 0.54 5.15 16.08
N ARG A 188 1.67 5.26 15.36
CA ARG A 188 2.82 6.10 15.76
C ARG A 188 2.47 7.58 15.85
N ALA A 189 1.53 8.06 15.03
CA ALA A 189 1.01 9.42 15.10
C ALA A 189 -0.01 9.65 16.25
N GLY A 190 -0.36 8.61 17.01
CA GLY A 190 -1.33 8.69 18.10
C GLY A 190 -2.78 8.41 17.70
N ALA A 191 -3.02 7.85 16.51
CA ALA A 191 -4.36 7.43 16.09
C ALA A 191 -4.80 6.12 16.80
N ASP A 192 -6.09 6.04 17.12
CA ASP A 192 -6.76 4.80 17.52
C ASP A 192 -7.16 4.03 16.26
N VAL A 193 -6.25 3.16 15.80
CA VAL A 193 -6.45 2.36 14.58
C VAL A 193 -7.10 1.02 14.91
N THR A 194 -8.26 0.79 14.31
CA THR A 194 -8.96 -0.50 14.29
C THR A 194 -8.69 -1.22 12.97
N LEU A 195 -8.05 -2.39 13.04
CA LEU A 195 -8.05 -3.38 11.95
C LEU A 195 -9.35 -4.17 12.02
N ALA A 196 -10.15 -4.15 10.95
CA ALA A 196 -11.45 -4.83 10.92
C ALA A 196 -11.51 -5.88 9.82
N SER A 197 -11.75 -7.14 10.19
CA SER A 197 -11.92 -8.22 9.20
C SER A 197 -13.30 -8.14 8.57
N VAL A 198 -13.37 -8.23 7.24
CA VAL A 198 -14.65 -8.41 6.51
C VAL A 198 -15.06 -9.89 6.37
N GLU A 199 -14.21 -10.81 6.82
CA GLU A 199 -14.47 -12.24 6.82
C GLU A 199 -15.26 -12.65 8.09
N ASP A 200 -15.72 -13.90 8.13
CA ASP A 200 -16.39 -14.47 9.30
C ASP A 200 -15.47 -14.54 10.54
N GLY A 201 -14.16 -14.72 10.31
CA GLY A 201 -13.13 -14.79 11.33
C GLY A 201 -12.34 -13.49 11.48
N LEU A 202 -11.66 -13.35 12.63
CA LEU A 202 -10.75 -12.23 12.87
C LEU A 202 -9.39 -12.42 12.19
N GLU A 203 -8.97 -13.65 11.99
CA GLU A 203 -7.71 -13.95 11.33
C GLU A 203 -7.90 -14.07 9.82
N ILE A 204 -7.03 -13.40 9.08
CA ILE A 204 -6.95 -13.50 7.62
C ILE A 204 -5.56 -13.92 7.18
N GLU A 205 -5.48 -14.65 6.07
CA GLU A 205 -4.24 -14.87 5.32
C GLU A 205 -4.14 -13.80 4.22
N ALA A 206 -3.08 -13.00 4.30
CA ALA A 206 -2.78 -11.93 3.36
C ALA A 206 -2.27 -12.48 2.00
N SER A 207 -2.07 -11.59 1.03
CA SER A 207 -1.77 -11.97 -0.36
C SER A 207 -0.51 -12.82 -0.55
N TYR A 208 0.50 -12.66 0.31
CA TYR A 208 1.73 -13.47 0.27
C TYR A 208 1.85 -14.44 1.46
N GLY A 209 0.73 -14.81 2.08
CA GLY A 209 0.67 -15.85 3.11
C GLY A 209 0.87 -15.36 4.55
N THR A 210 1.09 -14.06 4.76
CA THR A 210 1.20 -13.50 6.12
C THR A 210 -0.16 -13.57 6.83
N ARG A 211 -0.21 -14.15 8.03
CA ARG A 211 -1.44 -14.16 8.85
C ARG A 211 -1.57 -12.88 9.66
N ILE A 212 -2.69 -12.20 9.54
CA ILE A 212 -3.01 -10.97 10.28
C ILE A 212 -4.27 -11.21 11.11
N ILE A 213 -4.23 -10.86 12.40
CA ILE A 213 -5.39 -10.93 13.29
C ILE A 213 -5.99 -9.52 13.40
N ALA A 214 -7.23 -9.36 12.96
CA ALA A 214 -8.01 -8.13 13.12
C ALA A 214 -8.38 -7.89 14.60
N ASP A 215 -8.57 -6.63 14.94
CA ASP A 215 -9.02 -6.22 16.28
C ASP A 215 -10.50 -6.59 16.50
N LYS A 216 -11.34 -6.49 15.44
CA LYS A 216 -12.80 -6.71 15.49
C LYS A 216 -13.34 -7.19 14.12
N PRO A 217 -14.54 -7.78 14.06
CA PRO A 217 -15.23 -7.99 12.79
C PRO A 217 -15.80 -6.66 12.26
N ILE A 218 -15.91 -6.50 10.94
CA ILE A 218 -16.43 -5.28 10.31
C ILE A 218 -17.86 -4.95 10.77
N ALA A 219 -18.65 -5.97 11.12
CA ALA A 219 -19.99 -5.82 11.66
C ALA A 219 -20.02 -4.96 12.94
N ALA A 220 -19.00 -5.07 13.80
CA ALA A 220 -18.90 -4.27 15.01
C ALA A 220 -18.60 -2.78 14.71
N CYS A 221 -18.14 -2.46 13.50
CA CYS A 221 -17.80 -1.12 13.05
C CYS A 221 -18.95 -0.41 12.31
N ALA A 222 -20.06 -1.08 12.04
CA ALA A 222 -21.16 -0.59 11.20
C ALA A 222 -21.69 0.80 11.61
N ASP A 223 -21.83 1.04 12.91
CA ASP A 223 -22.41 2.28 13.46
C ASP A 223 -21.35 3.20 14.08
N GLN A 224 -20.07 2.86 13.93
CA GLN A 224 -18.97 3.68 14.42
C GLN A 224 -18.65 4.82 13.44
N VAL A 225 -18.25 5.96 14.01
CA VAL A 225 -17.73 7.11 13.27
C VAL A 225 -16.21 7.08 13.33
N PHE A 226 -15.58 7.20 12.17
CA PHE A 226 -14.12 7.24 12.02
C PHE A 226 -13.69 8.57 11.43
N ASP A 227 -12.58 9.13 11.90
CA ASP A 227 -11.95 10.30 11.28
C ASP A 227 -11.34 9.94 9.91
N LEU A 228 -10.93 8.68 9.73
CA LEU A 228 -10.35 8.15 8.50
C LEU A 228 -10.76 6.68 8.27
N VAL A 229 -11.09 6.33 7.02
CA VAL A 229 -11.14 4.94 6.55
C VAL A 229 -10.11 4.74 5.44
N ALA A 230 -9.09 3.91 5.67
CA ALA A 230 -7.98 3.68 4.73
C ALA A 230 -7.99 2.22 4.24
N VAL A 231 -8.29 2.03 2.95
CA VAL A 231 -8.51 0.72 2.32
C VAL A 231 -7.20 0.21 1.68
N PRO A 232 -6.59 -0.86 2.18
CA PRO A 232 -5.43 -1.49 1.54
C PRO A 232 -5.84 -2.20 0.24
N GLY A 233 -4.87 -2.47 -0.62
CA GLY A 233 -5.08 -3.24 -1.83
C GLY A 233 -4.86 -4.74 -1.63
N GLY A 234 -4.20 -5.35 -2.61
CA GLY A 234 -4.00 -6.80 -2.70
C GLY A 234 -5.16 -7.49 -3.40
N MET A 235 -4.84 -8.58 -4.11
CA MET A 235 -5.82 -9.46 -4.75
C MET A 235 -5.63 -10.87 -4.18
N PRO A 236 -6.71 -11.59 -3.81
CA PRO A 236 -8.12 -11.22 -3.98
C PRO A 236 -8.70 -10.24 -2.94
N GLY A 237 -7.92 -9.71 -2.00
CA GLY A 237 -8.45 -8.90 -0.88
C GLY A 237 -9.32 -7.71 -1.29
N SER A 238 -8.92 -6.95 -2.31
CA SER A 238 -9.70 -5.81 -2.81
C SER A 238 -11.07 -6.20 -3.33
N VAL A 239 -11.21 -7.40 -3.93
CA VAL A 239 -12.51 -7.93 -4.38
C VAL A 239 -13.40 -8.24 -3.18
N ARG A 240 -12.85 -8.89 -2.16
CA ARG A 240 -13.60 -9.21 -0.93
C ARG A 240 -14.02 -7.95 -0.17
N LEU A 241 -13.16 -6.94 -0.12
CA LEU A 241 -13.49 -5.63 0.45
C LEU A 241 -14.61 -4.94 -0.33
N ARG A 242 -14.58 -4.98 -1.67
CA ARG A 242 -15.64 -4.45 -2.55
C ARG A 242 -16.98 -5.14 -2.29
N ASP A 243 -16.97 -6.44 -2.02
CA ASP A 243 -18.18 -7.25 -1.87
C ASP A 243 -18.78 -7.17 -0.45
N SER A 244 -18.11 -6.49 0.49
CA SER A 244 -18.64 -6.25 1.84
C SER A 244 -19.64 -5.07 1.84
N GLU A 245 -20.93 -5.38 1.94
CA GLU A 245 -22.01 -4.38 2.04
C GLU A 245 -21.84 -3.44 3.25
N ILE A 246 -21.35 -3.98 4.37
CA ILE A 246 -21.11 -3.20 5.59
C ILE A 246 -20.01 -2.18 5.35
N LEU A 247 -18.90 -2.59 4.72
CA LEU A 247 -17.82 -1.67 4.39
C LEU A 247 -18.27 -0.61 3.37
N GLN A 248 -19.04 -1.01 2.36
CA GLN A 248 -19.61 -0.08 1.39
C GLN A 248 -20.45 1.00 2.10
N ARG A 249 -21.33 0.60 3.03
CA ARG A 249 -22.15 1.55 3.80
C ARG A 249 -21.30 2.50 4.64
N ILE A 250 -20.27 2.01 5.31
CA ILE A 250 -19.34 2.84 6.09
C ILE A 250 -18.66 3.87 5.17
N MET A 251 -18.15 3.44 4.01
CA MET A 251 -17.39 4.29 3.09
C MET A 251 -18.26 5.33 2.38
N VAL A 252 -19.48 4.97 1.97
CA VAL A 252 -20.45 5.92 1.41
C VAL A 252 -20.78 6.99 2.44
N ARG A 253 -21.11 6.59 3.67
CA ARG A 253 -21.37 7.52 4.77
C ARG A 253 -20.15 8.44 5.04
N GLN A 254 -18.94 7.89 5.06
CA GLN A 254 -17.69 8.64 5.22
C GLN A 254 -17.56 9.76 4.18
N ALA A 255 -17.83 9.45 2.91
CA ALA A 255 -17.76 10.41 1.81
C ALA A 255 -18.87 11.46 1.85
N GLU A 256 -20.11 11.07 2.17
CA GLU A 256 -21.26 11.98 2.32
C GLU A 256 -21.06 13.00 3.46
N GLU A 257 -20.47 12.54 4.56
CA GLU A 257 -20.16 13.37 5.74
C GLU A 257 -18.85 14.15 5.59
N LYS A 258 -18.21 14.11 4.41
CA LYS A 258 -16.95 14.81 4.10
C LYS A 258 -15.82 14.47 5.09
N ARG A 259 -15.74 13.22 5.53
CA ARG A 259 -14.62 12.72 6.33
C ARG A 259 -13.56 12.08 5.45
N LEU A 260 -12.34 11.96 5.96
CA LEU A 260 -11.23 11.45 5.17
C LEU A 260 -11.44 9.98 4.84
N TYR A 261 -11.08 9.61 3.61
CA TYR A 261 -11.01 8.23 3.18
C TYR A 261 -9.94 8.07 2.11
N GLY A 262 -9.49 6.83 1.91
CA GLY A 262 -8.61 6.56 0.80
C GLY A 262 -8.39 5.10 0.53
N ALA A 263 -7.72 4.85 -0.59
CA ALA A 263 -7.44 3.52 -1.08
C ALA A 263 -6.07 3.47 -1.77
N ILE A 264 -5.37 2.35 -1.66
CA ILE A 264 -4.06 2.15 -2.27
C ILE A 264 -4.07 0.93 -3.20
N CYS A 265 -3.17 0.93 -4.18
CA CYS A 265 -2.89 -0.22 -5.03
C CYS A 265 -4.07 -0.60 -5.94
N ALA A 266 -4.64 -1.80 -5.78
CA ALA A 266 -5.80 -2.24 -6.55
C ALA A 266 -7.12 -1.62 -6.06
N ALA A 267 -7.21 -1.23 -4.78
CA ALA A 267 -8.46 -0.80 -4.17
C ALA A 267 -9.09 0.46 -4.80
N PRO A 268 -8.36 1.48 -5.31
CA PRO A 268 -8.99 2.59 -6.04
C PRO A 268 -9.82 2.13 -7.24
N ALA A 269 -9.30 1.18 -8.05
CA ALA A 269 -9.99 0.66 -9.22
C ALA A 269 -11.06 -0.38 -8.85
N VAL A 270 -10.75 -1.28 -7.90
CA VAL A 270 -11.60 -2.42 -7.58
C VAL A 270 -12.70 -2.08 -6.57
N VAL A 271 -12.44 -1.17 -5.63
CA VAL A 271 -13.35 -0.84 -4.52
C VAL A 271 -14.03 0.51 -4.74
N LEU A 272 -13.26 1.59 -4.91
CA LEU A 272 -13.82 2.94 -4.98
C LEU A 272 -14.60 3.20 -6.27
N MET A 273 -14.19 2.60 -7.40
CA MET A 273 -14.87 2.83 -8.66
C MET A 273 -16.28 2.26 -8.73
N PRO A 274 -16.52 0.97 -8.41
CA PRO A 274 -17.86 0.40 -8.39
C PRO A 274 -18.81 1.14 -7.45
N TRP A 275 -18.31 1.67 -6.33
CA TRP A 275 -19.11 2.45 -5.38
C TRP A 275 -19.27 3.93 -5.76
N GLY A 276 -18.64 4.39 -6.85
CA GLY A 276 -18.75 5.76 -7.32
C GLY A 276 -18.02 6.80 -6.45
N LEU A 277 -17.18 6.38 -5.50
CA LEU A 277 -16.48 7.25 -4.56
C LEU A 277 -15.32 8.05 -5.19
N HIS A 278 -14.98 7.77 -6.46
CA HIS A 278 -13.96 8.49 -7.23
C HIS A 278 -14.52 9.68 -8.03
N LYS A 279 -15.85 9.85 -8.11
CA LYS A 279 -16.48 10.79 -9.04
C LYS A 279 -16.00 12.23 -8.81
N GLY A 280 -15.61 12.89 -9.91
CA GLY A 280 -15.16 14.29 -9.88
C GLY A 280 -13.72 14.51 -9.40
N ARG A 281 -13.00 13.46 -8.99
CA ARG A 281 -11.69 13.57 -8.32
C ARG A 281 -10.57 12.97 -9.18
N LYS A 282 -9.37 13.54 -9.08
CA LYS A 282 -8.16 12.91 -9.63
C LYS A 282 -7.75 11.76 -8.71
N ILE A 283 -7.37 10.63 -9.29
CA ILE A 283 -6.99 9.43 -8.54
C ILE A 283 -5.79 8.74 -9.19
N THR A 284 -5.02 8.03 -8.37
CA THR A 284 -3.94 7.14 -8.79
C THR A 284 -4.26 5.72 -8.31
N CYS A 285 -3.62 4.71 -8.90
CA CYS A 285 -3.73 3.31 -8.47
C CYS A 285 -2.49 2.54 -8.89
N HIS A 286 -2.49 1.24 -8.62
CA HIS A 286 -1.45 0.34 -9.11
C HIS A 286 -1.39 0.37 -10.65
N PRO A 287 -0.18 0.41 -11.27
CA PRO A 287 -0.02 0.50 -12.73
C PRO A 287 -0.86 -0.51 -13.52
N SER A 288 -0.98 -1.75 -13.02
CA SER A 288 -1.77 -2.81 -13.68
C SER A 288 -3.28 -2.55 -13.73
N PHE A 289 -3.79 -1.62 -12.93
CA PHE A 289 -5.21 -1.26 -12.84
C PHE A 289 -5.51 0.14 -13.42
N VAL A 290 -4.49 0.85 -13.93
CA VAL A 290 -4.67 2.20 -14.50
C VAL A 290 -5.60 2.17 -15.71
N GLY A 291 -5.60 1.07 -16.48
CA GLY A 291 -6.50 0.87 -17.62
C GLY A 291 -7.98 0.85 -17.25
N ASP A 292 -8.31 0.54 -16.00
CA ASP A 292 -9.69 0.54 -15.51
C ASP A 292 -10.15 1.96 -15.15
N LEU A 293 -9.22 2.88 -14.85
CA LEU A 293 -9.53 4.23 -14.41
C LEU A 293 -10.00 5.13 -15.57
N PRO A 294 -10.89 6.12 -15.31
CA PRO A 294 -11.24 7.12 -16.30
C PRO A 294 -10.01 7.96 -16.70
N THR A 295 -9.64 7.91 -17.98
CA THR A 295 -8.36 8.43 -18.51
C THR A 295 -8.05 9.88 -18.14
N PHE A 296 -9.05 10.76 -18.05
CA PHE A 296 -8.85 12.18 -17.75
C PHE A 296 -8.69 12.50 -16.25
N ARG A 297 -8.91 11.52 -15.37
CA ARG A 297 -8.76 11.65 -13.91
C ARG A 297 -7.65 10.77 -13.33
N ALA A 298 -7.19 9.78 -14.10
CA ALA A 298 -6.04 8.98 -13.75
C ALA A 298 -4.77 9.85 -13.77
N VAL A 299 -3.98 9.78 -12.70
CA VAL A 299 -2.68 10.46 -12.58
C VAL A 299 -1.62 9.48 -12.12
N GLU A 300 -0.36 9.79 -12.40
CA GLU A 300 0.78 8.91 -12.09
C GLU A 300 1.51 9.26 -10.78
N SER A 301 1.01 10.24 -10.02
CA SER A 301 1.59 10.60 -8.72
C SER A 301 1.58 9.41 -7.75
N ASN A 302 2.61 9.31 -6.91
CA ASN A 302 2.72 8.25 -5.90
C ASN A 302 1.57 8.33 -4.89
N VAL A 303 1.18 9.55 -4.52
CA VAL A 303 0.05 9.87 -3.67
C VAL A 303 -0.74 10.98 -4.36
N GLN A 304 -2.04 10.81 -4.47
CA GLN A 304 -2.95 11.82 -5.00
C GLN A 304 -4.00 12.17 -3.95
N VAL A 305 -3.91 13.39 -3.41
CA VAL A 305 -4.93 13.99 -2.54
C VAL A 305 -5.91 14.78 -3.42
N SER A 306 -7.20 14.53 -3.25
CA SER A 306 -8.28 15.18 -4.00
C SER A 306 -9.43 15.46 -3.05
N GLY A 307 -9.34 16.55 -2.28
CA GLY A 307 -10.26 16.84 -1.17
C GLY A 307 -10.13 15.79 -0.06
N GLU A 308 -11.24 15.19 0.34
CA GLU A 308 -11.28 14.16 1.39
C GLU A 308 -10.77 12.78 0.94
N LEU A 309 -10.62 12.57 -0.38
CA LEU A 309 -10.12 11.32 -0.96
C LEU A 309 -8.61 11.40 -1.17
N THR A 310 -7.87 10.45 -0.59
CA THR A 310 -6.46 10.23 -0.91
C THR A 310 -6.27 8.86 -1.56
N THR A 311 -5.49 8.76 -2.64
CA THR A 311 -5.16 7.49 -3.30
C THR A 311 -3.67 7.29 -3.49
N SER A 312 -3.22 6.04 -3.61
CA SER A 312 -1.79 5.70 -3.81
C SER A 312 -1.59 4.43 -4.63
N ARG A 313 -0.34 4.13 -5.02
CA ARG A 313 -0.01 3.17 -6.10
C ARG A 313 0.29 1.74 -5.68
N GLY A 314 0.87 1.49 -4.52
CA GLY A 314 1.24 0.12 -4.12
C GLY A 314 2.15 0.06 -2.91
N PRO A 315 2.75 -1.10 -2.61
CA PRO A 315 3.54 -1.29 -1.39
C PRO A 315 4.71 -0.31 -1.28
N GLY A 316 5.36 0.00 -2.41
CA GLY A 316 6.47 0.97 -2.46
C GLY A 316 6.07 2.41 -2.12
N THR A 317 4.78 2.76 -2.17
CA THR A 317 4.25 4.09 -1.83
C THR A 317 3.46 4.10 -0.53
N ALA A 318 3.31 2.97 0.16
CA ALA A 318 2.47 2.83 1.35
C ALA A 318 2.87 3.76 2.51
N PHE A 319 4.18 3.97 2.73
CA PHE A 319 4.65 4.92 3.75
C PHE A 319 4.30 6.38 3.40
N GLN A 320 4.46 6.79 2.13
CA GLN A 320 4.08 8.14 1.69
C GLN A 320 2.57 8.35 1.83
N PHE A 321 1.79 7.32 1.50
CA PHE A 321 0.34 7.32 1.66
C PHE A 321 -0.09 7.46 3.13
N ALA A 322 0.50 6.67 4.02
CA ALA A 322 0.20 6.75 5.46
C ALA A 322 0.61 8.10 6.06
N LEU A 323 1.79 8.63 5.71
CA LEU A 323 2.24 9.95 6.18
C LEU A 323 1.36 11.09 5.66
N SER A 324 0.81 10.98 4.44
CA SER A 324 -0.16 11.95 3.94
C SER A 324 -1.43 12.01 4.81
N PHE A 325 -1.85 10.89 5.40
CA PHE A 325 -2.95 10.91 6.37
C PHE A 325 -2.54 11.44 7.74
N VAL A 326 -1.30 11.19 8.18
CA VAL A 326 -0.77 11.83 9.39
C VAL A 326 -0.84 13.35 9.26
N GLU A 327 -0.43 13.88 8.11
CA GLU A 327 -0.54 15.31 7.80
C GLU A 327 -1.99 15.80 7.89
N GLN A 328 -2.92 15.11 7.22
CA GLN A 328 -4.33 15.52 7.17
C GLN A 328 -5.05 15.43 8.53
N LEU A 329 -4.64 14.50 9.40
CA LEU A 329 -5.27 14.28 10.72
C LEU A 329 -4.64 15.09 11.86
N PHE A 330 -3.32 15.27 11.83
CA PHE A 330 -2.52 15.78 12.95
C PHE A 330 -1.62 16.97 12.58
N GLY A 331 -1.50 17.31 11.30
CA GLY A 331 -0.68 18.41 10.81
C GLY A 331 0.78 18.03 10.53
N LEU A 332 1.52 18.98 9.95
CA LEU A 332 2.88 18.78 9.46
C LEU A 332 3.89 18.38 10.55
N HIS A 333 3.79 18.94 11.75
CA HIS A 333 4.72 18.59 12.83
C HIS A 333 4.65 17.11 13.23
N ALA A 334 3.46 16.53 13.26
CA ALA A 334 3.30 15.10 13.53
C ALA A 334 3.94 14.23 12.44
N VAL A 335 3.95 14.71 11.19
CA VAL A 335 4.64 14.03 10.09
C VAL A 335 6.14 14.02 10.32
N GLU A 336 6.72 15.16 10.71
CA GLU A 336 8.16 15.29 11.00
C GLU A 336 8.56 14.35 12.14
N ASP A 337 7.78 14.33 13.23
CA ASP A 337 8.01 13.46 14.38
C ASP A 337 7.97 11.99 13.97
N VAL A 338 6.93 11.56 13.25
CA VAL A 338 6.77 10.16 12.84
C VAL A 338 7.83 9.77 11.80
N ASP A 339 8.04 10.57 10.76
CA ASP A 339 8.99 10.29 9.67
C ASP A 339 10.44 10.19 10.19
N SER A 340 10.79 10.97 11.22
CA SER A 340 12.10 10.88 11.88
C SER A 340 12.40 9.48 12.45
N THR A 341 11.35 8.74 12.84
CA THR A 341 11.47 7.37 13.38
C THR A 341 11.53 6.28 12.30
N LEU A 342 11.23 6.61 11.04
CA LEU A 342 11.09 5.64 9.95
C LEU A 342 12.35 5.46 9.10
N VAL A 343 13.40 6.28 9.32
CA VAL A 343 14.72 6.17 8.64
C VAL A 343 14.60 6.07 7.11
N ARG A 344 13.76 6.91 6.50
CA ARG A 344 13.55 6.93 5.04
C ARG A 344 14.68 7.66 4.31
N GLN A 345 15.27 7.04 3.28
CA GLN A 345 16.42 7.57 2.55
C GLN A 345 16.11 8.81 1.68
N ASN A 346 14.84 9.02 1.30
CA ASN A 346 14.40 10.21 0.59
C ASN A 346 13.33 10.95 1.41
N LYS A 347 13.78 11.95 2.17
CA LYS A 347 12.93 13.00 2.74
C LYS A 347 12.46 13.93 1.61
N THR A 348 11.71 13.40 0.65
CA THR A 348 11.02 14.27 -0.30
C THR A 348 10.00 15.04 0.53
N CYS A 349 10.19 16.35 0.68
CA CYS A 349 9.30 17.22 1.42
C CYS A 349 7.85 16.89 1.04
N ILE A 350 7.08 16.42 2.01
CA ILE A 350 5.64 16.20 1.87
C ILE A 350 4.92 17.55 1.61
N SER A 351 5.59 18.68 1.88
CA SER A 351 5.11 20.01 1.48
C SER A 351 5.39 20.30 0.00
N LEU A 352 4.36 20.31 -0.86
CA LEU A 352 4.09 21.46 -1.76
C LEU A 352 2.82 21.34 -2.63
N PHE A 353 1.71 20.70 -2.23
CA PHE A 353 0.50 20.72 -3.09
C PHE A 353 -0.83 20.70 -2.32
N CYS A 354 -1.02 21.64 -1.38
CA CYS A 354 -2.38 21.91 -0.86
C CYS A 354 -2.56 23.30 -0.20
N ILE A 355 -2.00 24.39 -0.75
CA ILE A 355 -2.53 25.73 -0.47
C ILE A 355 -2.39 26.60 -1.72
N MET A 356 -3.34 26.50 -2.65
CA MET A 356 -3.74 27.65 -3.45
C MET A 356 -5.27 27.64 -3.54
N PRO A 357 -5.97 28.64 -2.96
CA PRO A 357 -7.36 28.84 -3.29
C PRO A 357 -7.42 29.23 -4.77
N PHE A 358 -8.18 28.48 -5.57
CA PHE A 358 -8.67 28.98 -6.84
C PHE A 358 -9.56 30.19 -6.53
N SER A 359 -9.08 31.38 -6.85
CA SER A 359 -9.92 32.55 -7.12
C SER A 359 -10.32 32.56 -8.59
#